data_AF-A0A3A3D7F6-F1
#
_entry.id   AF-A0A3A3D7F6-F1
#
_cell.length_a   1.000
_cell.length_b   1.000
_cell.length_c   1.000
_cell.angle_alpha   90.00
_cell.angle_beta   90.00
_cell.angle_gamma   90.00
#
_symmetry.space_group_name_H-M   'P 1'
#
loop_
_entity.id
_entity.type
_entity.pdbx_description
1 polymer ?
#
loop_
_entity_poly.entity_id
_entity_poly.type
_entity_poly.pdbx_seq_one_letter_code
_entity_poly.pdbx_strand_id
1 'polypeptide(L)' 'MTSINPHLLAFINYVALVPLVYFIPGWIDPYLPSNELLQVCIIVGLIVPIISYVVNPVAAYFLE' A
#
# COMPACT_ATOMS: atom_id res chain seq x y z
N MET A 1 5.97 0.59 -25.96
CA MET A 1 5.42 0.06 -24.70
C MET A 1 6.46 -0.87 -24.14
N THR A 2 7.38 -0.37 -23.33
CA THR A 2 8.30 -1.19 -22.55
C THR A 2 7.44 -2.13 -21.71
N SER A 3 7.58 -3.44 -21.94
CA SER A 3 6.82 -4.44 -21.21
C SER A 3 7.39 -4.52 -19.80
N ILE A 4 6.90 -3.67 -18.90
CA ILE A 4 7.15 -3.83 -17.46
C ILE A 4 6.78 -5.27 -17.12
N ASN A 5 7.75 -6.03 -16.59
CA ASN A 5 7.50 -7.43 -16.25
C ASN A 5 6.46 -7.47 -15.11
N PRO A 6 5.25 -8.01 -15.36
CA PRO A 6 4.16 -7.95 -14.40
C PRO A 6 4.48 -8.72 -13.11
N HIS A 7 5.34 -9.74 -13.17
CA HIS A 7 5.76 -10.49 -11.98
C HIS A 7 6.69 -9.67 -11.09
N LEU A 8 7.58 -8.85 -11.67
CA LEU A 8 8.47 -7.98 -10.89
C LEU A 8 7.68 -6.85 -10.23
N LEU A 9 6.74 -6.25 -10.95
CA LEU A 9 5.85 -5.22 -10.40
C LEU A 9 4.99 -5.77 -9.26
N ALA A 10 4.42 -6.97 -9.43
CA ALA A 10 3.66 -7.63 -8.37
C ALA A 10 4.53 -7.96 -7.14
N PHE A 11 5.78 -8.36 -7.34
CA PHE A 11 6.72 -8.62 -6.25
C PHE A 11 7.05 -7.34 -5.47
N ILE A 12 7.35 -6.24 -6.15
CA ILE A 12 7.62 -4.95 -5.51
C ILE A 12 6.40 -4.47 -4.72
N ASN A 13 5.22 -4.54 -5.32
CA ASN A 13 3.97 -4.18 -4.63
C ASN A 13 3.73 -5.04 -3.39
N TYR A 14 3.94 -6.36 -3.48
CA TYR A 14 3.80 -7.25 -2.33
C TYR A 14 4.79 -6.89 -1.21
N VAL A 15 6.07 -6.73 -1.55
CA VAL A 15 7.12 -6.37 -0.58
C VAL A 15 6.88 -5.00 0.04
N ALA A 16 6.34 -4.03 -0.69
CA ALA A 16 6.00 -2.71 -0.17
C ALA A 16 4.72 -2.71 0.69
N LEU A 17 3.73 -3.53 0.33
CA LEU A 17 2.44 -3.58 1.02
C LEU A 17 2.56 -4.24 2.40
N VAL A 18 3.39 -5.28 2.56
CA VAL A 18 3.60 -5.96 3.85
C VAL A 18 4.02 -5.00 4.99
N PRO A 19 5.13 -4.23 4.88
CA PRO A 19 5.52 -3.28 5.93
C PRO A 19 4.49 -2.16 6.07
N LEU A 20 3.92 -1.66 4.96
CA LEU A 20 2.94 -0.59 5.01
C LEU A 20 1.70 -0.99 5.82
N VAL A 21 1.14 -2.18 5.59
CA VAL A 21 -0.01 -2.71 6.33
C VAL A 21 0.35 -2.99 7.80
N TYR A 22 1.59 -3.35 8.10
CA TYR A 22 2.01 -3.61 9.48
C TYR A 22 2.20 -2.33 10.30
N PHE A 23 2.83 -1.30 9.72
CA PHE A 23 3.18 -0.08 10.45
C PHE A 23 2.04 0.93 10.52
N ILE A 24 1.22 1.05 9.47
CA ILE A 24 0.14 2.05 9.42
C ILE A 24 -0.82 1.90 10.61
N PRO A 25 -1.42 0.73 10.90
CA PRO A 25 -2.35 0.57 12.01
C PRO A 25 -1.75 1.01 13.34
N GLY A 26 -0.49 0.65 13.62
CA GLY A 26 0.17 1.04 14.87
C GLY A 26 0.36 2.56 15.03
N TRP A 27 0.42 3.32 13.94
CA TRP A 27 0.49 4.79 13.99
C TRP A 27 -0.87 5.46 14.11
N ILE A 28 -1.91 4.86 13.51
CA ILE A 28 -3.25 5.46 13.48
C ILE A 28 -4.21 4.91 14.54
N ASP A 29 -3.88 3.81 15.22
CA ASP A 29 -4.69 3.17 16.27
C ASP A 29 -5.25 4.14 17.33
N PRO A 30 -4.47 5.13 17.83
CA PRO A 30 -4.98 6.09 18.81
C PRO A 30 -6.12 6.98 18.28
N TYR A 31 -6.27 7.06 16.95
CA TYR A 31 -7.26 7.90 16.27
C TYR A 31 -8.41 7.08 15.67
N LEU A 32 -8.37 5.75 15.79
CA LEU A 32 -9.35 4.86 15.20
C LEU A 32 -10.60 4.70 16.08
N PRO A 33 -11.81 4.66 15.50
CA PRO A 33 -13.04 4.40 16.24
C PRO A 33 -13.06 2.97 16.80
N SER A 34 -13.82 2.70 17.86
CA SER A 34 -13.91 1.37 18.47
C SER A 34 -14.61 0.30 17.60
N ASN A 35 -15.22 0.71 16.48
CA ASN A 35 -15.89 -0.20 15.56
C ASN A 35 -14.90 -0.77 14.54
N GLU A 36 -14.63 -2.07 14.66
CA GLU A 36 -13.66 -2.82 13.83
C GLU A 36 -13.89 -2.64 12.31
N LEU A 37 -15.14 -2.57 11.84
CA LEU A 37 -15.42 -2.37 10.41
C LEU A 37 -14.97 -0.99 9.93
N LEU A 38 -15.23 0.04 10.74
CA LEU A 38 -14.78 1.40 10.44
C LEU A 38 -13.26 1.51 10.50
N GLN A 39 -12.62 0.82 11.44
CA GLN A 39 -11.16 0.75 11.51
C GLN A 39 -10.55 0.19 10.23
N VAL A 40 -11.04 -0.97 9.78
CA VAL A 40 -10.56 -1.60 8.54
C VAL A 40 -10.80 -0.70 7.33
N CYS A 41 -11.98 -0.09 7.22
CA CYS A 41 -12.28 0.86 6.14
C CYS A 41 -11.32 2.05 6.10
N ILE A 42 -10.98 2.63 7.25
CA ILE A 42 -10.04 3.77 7.35
C ILE A 42 -8.62 3.32 6.99
N ILE A 43 -8.16 2.21 7.55
CA ILE A 43 -6.83 1.64 7.27
C ILE A 43 -6.67 1.35 5.77
N VAL A 44 -7.62 0.63 5.17
CA VAL A 44 -7.59 0.32 3.73
C VAL A 44 -7.69 1.59 2.89
N GLY A 45 -8.56 2.53 3.28
CA GLY A 45 -8.71 3.83 2.62
C GLY A 45 -7.44 4.68 2.63
N LEU A 46 -6.55 4.48 3.61
CA LEU A 46 -5.24 5.14 3.67
C LEU A 46 -4.17 4.39 2.87
N ILE A 47 -4.14 3.06 2.95
CA ILE A 47 -3.10 2.23 2.32
C ILE A 47 -3.24 2.21 0.80
N VAL A 48 -4.47 2.11 0.28
CA VAL A 48 -4.74 2.04 -1.17
C VAL A 48 -4.17 3.24 -1.95
N PRO A 49 -4.40 4.51 -1.56
CA PRO A 49 -3.82 5.65 -2.27
C PRO A 49 -2.30 5.69 -2.16
N ILE A 50 -1.70 5.27 -1.04
CA ILE A 50 -0.23 5.18 -0.91
C ILE A 50 0.34 4.19 -1.94
N ILE A 51 -0.25 3.00 -2.06
CA ILE A 51 0.20 2.01 -3.04
C ILE A 51 0.00 2.53 -4.47
N SER A 52 -1.17 3.09 -4.78
CA SER A 52 -1.50 3.54 -6.14
C SER A 52 -0.70 4.76 -6.60
N TYR A 53 -0.47 5.74 -5.72
CA TYR A 53 0.15 7.01 -6.10
C TYR A 53 1.63 7.15 -5.71
N VAL A 54 2.15 6.26 -4.87
CA VAL A 54 3.57 6.28 -4.48
C VAL A 54 4.27 5.02 -4.96
N VAL A 55 3.81 3.83 -4.54
CA VAL A 55 4.53 2.59 -4.82
C VAL A 55 4.49 2.22 -6.30
N ASN A 56 3.32 2.21 -6.93
CA ASN A 56 3.17 1.90 -8.35
C ASN A 56 4.00 2.83 -9.27
N PRO A 57 3.94 4.17 -9.15
CA PRO A 57 4.74 5.03 -10.02
C PRO A 57 6.24 4.95 -9.73
N VAL A 58 6.66 4.76 -8.47
CA VAL A 58 8.08 4.53 -8.15
C VAL A 58 8.56 3.21 -8.74
N ALA A 59 7.76 2.15 -8.62
CA ALA A 59 8.07 0.86 -9.22
C ALA A 59 8.15 0.96 -10.75
N ALA A 60 7.22 1.67 -11.40
CA ALA A 60 7.28 1.93 -12.84
C ALA A 60 8.58 2.66 -13.21
N TYR A 61 8.94 3.73 -12.49
CA TYR A 61 10.18 4.47 -12.71
C TYR A 61 11.44 3.61 -12.58
N PHE A 62 11.48 2.65 -11.63
CA PHE A 62 12.62 1.75 -11.45
C PHE A 62 12.66 0.58 -12.46
N LEU A 63 11.53 0.25 -13.09
CA LEU A 63 11.39 -0.88 -14.02
C LEU A 63 11.44 -0.46 -15.50
N GLU A 64 11.35 0.85 -15.79
CA GLU A 64 11.60 1.46 -17.10
C GLU A 64 13.10 1.55 -17.43
#